data_AF-A0A183GHI1-F1
#
_entry.id   AF-A0A183GHI1-F1
#
_cell.length_a   1.000
_cell.length_b   1.000
_cell.length_c   1.000
_cell.angle_alpha   90.00
_cell.angle_beta   90.00
_cell.angle_gamma   90.00
#
_symmetry.space_group_name_H-M   'P 1'
#
loop_
_entity.id
_entity.type
_entity.pdbx_description
1 polymer ?
#
loop_
_entity_poly.entity_id
_entity_poly.type
_entity_poly.pdbx_seq_one_letter_code
_entity_poly.pdbx_strand_id
1 'polypeptide(L)'
;MIFRSCLLLSAVACYTSTALNVKAAVGERVTLDLGAGDDGWRRERVRGLVEFIKRCGPGETGPHCTNFVLPVPYERRVAEPRSDAYVTESGALVIRSMKATDVGLYHTGQPRGNAPEDVFSYFRNRPWLSLQLKD
;
A
#
# COMPACT_ATOMS: atom_id res chain seq x y z
N MET A 1 -11.54 -21.05 38.51
CA MET A 1 -11.93 -19.81 37.80
C MET A 1 -10.85 -19.25 36.85
N ILE A 2 -9.69 -19.90 36.67
CA ILE A 2 -8.58 -19.38 35.84
C ILE A 2 -8.74 -19.73 34.34
N PHE A 3 -9.43 -20.81 34.00
CA PHE A 3 -9.60 -21.28 32.62
C PHE A 3 -10.47 -20.38 31.72
N ARG A 4 -11.42 -19.63 32.29
CA ARG A 4 -12.29 -18.73 31.50
C ARG A 4 -11.57 -17.47 31.04
N SER A 5 -10.59 -16.99 31.81
CA SER A 5 -9.82 -15.78 31.48
C SER A 5 -8.86 -16.00 30.31
N CYS A 6 -8.31 -17.21 30.16
CA CYS A 6 -7.41 -17.54 29.06
C CYS A 6 -8.12 -17.61 27.69
N LEU A 7 -9.39 -18.04 27.66
CA LEU A 7 -10.20 -18.12 26.44
C LEU A 7 -10.57 -16.74 25.87
N LEU A 8 -10.73 -15.74 26.72
CA LEU A 8 -10.97 -14.36 26.28
C LEU A 8 -9.71 -13.72 25.67
N LEU A 9 -8.53 -14.05 26.19
CA LEU A 9 -7.26 -13.54 25.66
C LEU A 9 -6.90 -14.15 24.30
N SER A 10 -7.20 -15.43 24.05
CA SER A 10 -6.96 -16.05 22.74
C SER A 10 -7.92 -15.54 21.66
N ALA A 11 -9.18 -15.24 22.02
CA ALA A 11 -10.13 -14.64 21.10
C ALA A 11 -9.68 -13.25 20.65
N VAL A 12 -9.16 -12.40 21.56
CA VAL A 12 -8.65 -11.05 21.23
C VAL A 12 -7.40 -11.12 20.34
N ALA A 13 -6.50 -12.09 20.56
CA ALA A 13 -5.32 -12.27 19.72
C ALA A 13 -5.63 -12.68 18.27
N CYS A 14 -6.80 -13.29 18.02
CA CYS A 14 -7.23 -13.64 16.66
C CYS A 14 -7.79 -12.43 15.87
N TYR A 15 -8.19 -11.36 16.57
CA TYR A 15 -8.72 -10.14 15.95
C TYR A 15 -7.64 -9.16 15.49
N THR A 16 -6.37 -9.34 15.90
CA THR A 16 -5.33 -8.32 15.72
C THR A 16 -4.43 -8.53 14.51
N SER A 17 -4.74 -9.44 13.59
CA SER A 17 -3.90 -9.70 12.41
C SER A 17 -4.69 -10.05 11.16
N THR A 18 -5.76 -9.32 10.86
CA THR A 18 -6.38 -9.42 9.53
C THR A 18 -5.62 -8.54 8.56
N ALA A 19 -4.63 -9.13 7.91
CA ALA A 19 -4.21 -8.66 6.59
C ALA A 19 -5.45 -8.61 5.69
N LEU A 20 -5.79 -7.43 5.17
CA LEU A 20 -6.90 -7.32 4.22
C LEU A 20 -6.45 -7.96 2.90
N ASN A 21 -7.13 -9.00 2.43
CA ASN A 21 -6.85 -9.61 1.13
C ASN A 21 -7.88 -9.09 0.14
N VAL A 22 -7.42 -8.32 -0.86
CA VAL A 22 -8.25 -7.81 -1.96
C VAL A 22 -7.95 -8.65 -3.19
N LYS A 23 -8.99 -9.25 -3.80
CA LYS A 23 -8.88 -10.01 -5.04
C LYS A 23 -9.49 -9.20 -6.20
N ALA A 24 -8.78 -9.10 -7.33
CA ALA A 24 -9.26 -8.41 -8.52
C ALA A 24 -8.80 -9.09 -9.81
N ALA A 25 -9.62 -9.00 -10.87
CA ALA A 25 -9.26 -9.50 -12.20
C ALA A 25 -8.44 -8.46 -12.99
N VAL A 26 -7.67 -8.92 -13.97
CA VAL A 26 -6.98 -8.01 -14.91
C VAL A 26 -8.01 -7.18 -15.67
N GLY A 27 -7.77 -5.87 -15.76
CA GLY A 27 -8.68 -4.91 -16.36
C GLY A 27 -9.62 -4.23 -15.35
N GLU A 28 -9.85 -4.85 -14.18
CA GLU A 28 -10.78 -4.37 -13.16
C GLU A 28 -10.26 -3.09 -12.49
N ARG A 29 -11.18 -2.17 -12.17
CA ARG A 29 -10.86 -1.01 -11.34
C ARG A 29 -10.83 -1.43 -9.88
N VAL A 30 -9.72 -1.16 -9.19
CA VAL A 30 -9.52 -1.53 -7.78
C VAL A 30 -9.41 -0.28 -6.92
N THR A 31 -10.12 -0.26 -5.80
CA THR A 31 -9.99 0.75 -4.76
C THR A 31 -9.47 0.08 -3.49
N LEU A 32 -8.34 0.58 -2.99
CA LEU A 32 -7.67 0.13 -1.78
C LEU A 32 -7.82 1.20 -0.72
N ASP A 33 -8.37 0.84 0.44
CA ASP A 33 -8.63 1.76 1.55
C ASP A 33 -8.30 1.04 2.87
N LEU A 34 -7.37 1.62 3.63
CA LEU A 34 -6.95 1.14 4.95
C LEU A 34 -7.49 2.04 6.08
N GLY A 35 -8.33 3.02 5.75
CA GLY A 35 -8.76 4.06 6.67
C GLY A 35 -7.68 5.12 6.92
N ALA A 36 -8.10 6.24 7.52
CA ALA A 36 -7.30 7.39 7.91
C ALA A 36 -6.24 7.87 6.88
N GLY A 37 -6.68 8.59 5.84
CA GLY A 37 -6.22 9.95 5.50
C GLY A 37 -4.76 10.21 5.13
N ASP A 38 -3.93 9.19 4.91
CA ASP A 38 -2.56 9.41 4.42
C ASP A 38 -2.59 9.83 2.94
N ASP A 39 -1.85 10.88 2.61
CA ASP A 39 -1.73 11.41 1.25
C ASP A 39 -0.86 10.54 0.34
N GLY A 40 -0.57 9.29 0.69
CA GLY A 40 0.33 8.47 -0.10
C GLY A 40 0.22 7.00 0.20
N TRP A 41 0.70 6.23 -0.76
CA TRP A 41 0.71 4.78 -0.73
C TRP A 41 2.07 4.27 -1.10
N ARG A 42 2.43 3.18 -0.47
CA ARG A 42 3.59 2.38 -0.83
C ARG A 42 3.11 1.01 -1.28
N ARG A 43 3.86 0.41 -2.19
CA ARG A 43 3.68 -0.99 -2.53
C ARG A 43 4.99 -1.72 -2.67
N GLU A 44 4.91 -3.03 -2.47
CA GLU A 44 5.99 -3.97 -2.68
C GLU A 44 5.47 -5.11 -3.55
N ARG A 45 5.94 -5.15 -4.80
CA ARG A 45 5.64 -6.23 -5.76
C ARG A 45 6.78 -7.23 -5.84
N VAL A 46 7.99 -6.74 -5.61
CA VAL A 46 9.24 -7.51 -5.55
C VAL A 46 9.85 -7.26 -4.17
N ARG A 47 10.27 -8.34 -3.52
CA ARG A 47 10.78 -8.26 -2.15
C ARG A 47 11.93 -7.26 -2.02
N GLY A 48 11.81 -6.30 -1.11
CA GLY A 48 12.81 -5.26 -0.85
C GLY A 48 12.79 -4.07 -1.81
N LEU A 49 11.91 -4.06 -2.83
CA LEU A 49 11.73 -2.93 -3.73
C LEU A 49 10.42 -2.22 -3.42
N VAL A 50 10.52 -1.08 -2.73
CA VAL A 50 9.37 -0.26 -2.39
C VAL A 50 9.15 0.77 -3.47
N GLU A 51 7.92 0.87 -3.93
CA GLU A 51 7.47 1.90 -4.85
C GLU A 51 6.45 2.77 -4.10
N PHE A 52 6.33 4.05 -4.45
CA PHE A 52 5.35 4.93 -3.83
C PHE A 52 4.59 5.79 -4.83
N ILE A 53 3.36 6.13 -4.47
CA ILE A 53 2.50 7.09 -5.16
C ILE A 53 1.91 8.02 -4.12
N LYS A 54 1.64 9.28 -4.47
CA LYS A 54 1.01 10.21 -3.53
C LYS A 54 -0.05 11.08 -4.17
N ARG A 55 -0.98 11.53 -3.34
CA ARG A 55 -1.88 12.61 -3.68
C ARG A 55 -1.04 13.87 -3.87
N CYS A 56 -1.29 14.55 -4.99
CA CYS A 56 -0.69 15.83 -5.29
C CYS A 56 -1.73 16.93 -5.06
N GLY A 57 -1.31 18.01 -4.40
CA GLY A 57 -2.16 19.17 -4.18
C GLY A 57 -2.40 19.97 -5.47
N PRO A 58 -3.27 20.99 -5.43
CA PRO A 58 -3.46 21.91 -6.54
C PRO A 58 -2.11 22.51 -7.01
N GLY A 59 -1.79 22.35 -8.29
CA GLY A 59 -0.55 22.86 -8.89
C GLY A 59 0.70 22.01 -8.67
N GLU A 60 0.65 20.96 -7.84
CA GLU A 60 1.74 19.99 -7.75
C GLU A 60 1.72 19.05 -8.95
N THR A 61 2.87 18.92 -9.62
CA THR A 61 3.04 18.02 -10.77
C THR A 61 4.20 17.06 -10.53
N GLY A 62 4.14 15.90 -11.17
CA GLY A 62 5.20 14.90 -11.08
C GLY A 62 4.70 13.48 -11.35
N PRO A 63 5.60 12.56 -11.67
CA PRO A 63 5.23 11.17 -11.95
C PRO A 63 4.56 10.49 -10.75
N HIS A 64 4.93 10.86 -9.52
CA HIS A 64 4.37 10.32 -8.28
C HIS A 64 2.89 10.67 -8.04
N CYS A 65 2.30 11.58 -8.83
CA CYS A 65 0.89 11.96 -8.72
C CYS A 65 -0.06 10.95 -9.37
N THR A 66 0.43 10.22 -10.39
CA THR A 66 -0.38 9.31 -11.22
C THR A 66 0.30 7.97 -11.48
N ASN A 67 1.51 7.77 -10.95
CA ASN A 67 2.27 6.54 -11.09
C ASN A 67 2.99 6.22 -9.79
N PHE A 68 3.25 4.94 -9.60
CA PHE A 68 4.25 4.49 -8.64
C PHE A 68 5.64 4.87 -9.12
N VAL A 69 6.46 5.39 -8.22
CA VAL A 69 7.85 5.77 -8.47
C VAL A 69 8.79 5.08 -7.48
N LEU A 70 10.03 4.91 -7.88
CA LEU A 70 11.07 4.35 -7.02
C LEU A 70 11.65 5.44 -6.09
N PRO A 71 11.92 5.13 -4.80
CA PRO A 71 12.62 6.00 -3.87
C PRO A 71 14.12 5.90 -4.16
N VAL A 72 14.61 6.69 -5.11
CA VAL A 72 16.03 6.71 -5.53
C VAL A 72 16.55 8.14 -5.37
N PRO A 73 17.78 8.34 -4.89
CA PRO A 73 18.16 9.57 -4.18
C PRO A 73 18.15 10.88 -4.98
N TYR A 74 18.06 10.84 -6.32
CA TYR A 74 18.13 12.06 -7.14
C TYR A 74 17.06 12.19 -8.22
N GLU A 75 16.36 11.12 -8.59
CA GLU A 75 15.25 11.18 -9.55
C GLU A 75 14.16 10.17 -9.21
N ARG A 76 12.92 10.65 -9.04
CA ARG A 76 11.73 9.81 -8.90
C ARG A 76 11.39 9.19 -10.25
N ARG A 77 12.03 8.06 -10.55
CA ARG A 77 11.77 7.31 -11.78
C ARG A 77 10.46 6.54 -11.62
N VAL A 78 9.63 6.57 -12.67
CA VAL A 78 8.42 5.74 -12.74
C VAL A 78 8.83 4.27 -12.60
N ALA A 79 8.14 3.56 -11.71
CA ALA A 79 8.34 2.13 -11.52
C ALA A 79 7.77 1.37 -12.73
N GLU A 80 8.53 0.40 -13.21
CA GLU A 80 8.14 -0.46 -14.33
C GLU A 80 7.84 -1.88 -13.83
N PRO A 81 6.84 -2.60 -14.38
CA PRO A 81 5.83 -2.11 -15.32
C PRO A 81 4.91 -1.06 -14.69
N ARG A 82 4.56 -0.02 -15.46
CA ARG A 82 3.68 1.07 -15.00
C ARG A 82 2.31 0.59 -14.58
N SER A 83 1.75 1.31 -13.61
CA SER A 83 0.37 1.15 -13.16
C SER A 83 -0.36 2.46 -13.33
N ASP A 84 -1.57 2.39 -13.87
CA ASP A 84 -2.45 3.56 -13.96
C ASP A 84 -3.21 3.69 -12.64
N ALA A 85 -2.72 4.57 -11.77
CA ALA A 85 -3.21 4.70 -10.41
C ALA A 85 -3.19 6.14 -9.91
N TYR A 86 -3.97 6.44 -8.89
CA TYR A 86 -3.96 7.73 -8.20
C TYR A 86 -4.48 7.59 -6.77
N VAL A 87 -4.17 8.58 -5.92
CA VAL A 87 -4.69 8.64 -4.55
C VAL A 87 -5.80 9.68 -4.47
N THR A 88 -6.96 9.30 -3.93
CA THR A 88 -8.12 10.18 -3.75
C THR A 88 -7.89 11.17 -2.61
N GLU A 89 -8.76 12.18 -2.50
CA GLU A 89 -8.77 13.12 -1.38
C GLU A 89 -9.00 12.43 -0.01
N SER A 90 -9.74 11.33 0.01
CA SER A 90 -9.94 10.53 1.23
C SER A 90 -8.71 9.69 1.62
N GLY A 91 -7.66 9.67 0.79
CA GLY A 91 -6.47 8.85 0.99
C GLY A 91 -6.60 7.43 0.46
N ALA A 92 -7.65 7.10 -0.31
CA ALA A 92 -7.79 5.78 -0.93
C ALA A 92 -6.93 5.69 -2.20
N LEU A 93 -6.30 4.54 -2.43
CA LEU A 93 -5.57 4.27 -3.67
C LEU A 93 -6.51 3.64 -4.68
N VAL A 94 -6.59 4.25 -5.87
CA VAL A 94 -7.34 3.72 -7.00
C VAL A 94 -6.36 3.25 -8.06
N ILE A 95 -6.47 1.99 -8.46
CA ILE A 95 -5.86 1.44 -9.67
C ILE A 95 -6.96 1.41 -10.73
N ARG A 96 -6.82 2.19 -11.81
CA ARG A 96 -7.89 2.37 -12.80
C ARG A 96 -8.20 1.09 -13.57
N SER A 97 -7.15 0.35 -13.91
CA SER A 97 -7.22 -0.92 -14.62
C SER A 97 -6.09 -1.81 -14.13
N MET A 98 -6.45 -2.78 -13.29
CA MET A 98 -5.53 -3.68 -12.62
C MET A 98 -4.77 -4.54 -13.63
N LYS A 99 -3.46 -4.64 -13.46
CA LYS A 99 -2.59 -5.56 -14.21
C LYS A 99 -2.17 -6.70 -13.30
N ALA A 100 -1.82 -7.84 -13.87
CA ALA A 100 -1.23 -8.94 -13.08
C ALA A 100 0.03 -8.49 -12.32
N THR A 101 0.77 -7.55 -12.91
CA THR A 101 1.95 -6.94 -12.30
C THR A 101 1.61 -5.92 -11.20
N ASP A 102 0.35 -5.71 -10.83
CA ASP A 102 -0.03 -4.86 -9.69
C ASP A 102 -0.20 -5.68 -8.40
N VAL A 103 -0.16 -7.01 -8.47
CA VAL A 103 -0.16 -7.90 -7.30
C VAL A 103 1.00 -7.55 -6.38
N GLY A 104 0.72 -7.47 -5.09
CA GLY A 104 1.72 -7.11 -4.09
C GLY A 104 1.12 -6.72 -2.74
N LEU A 105 2.00 -6.24 -1.86
CA LEU A 105 1.63 -5.67 -0.56
C LEU A 105 1.50 -4.16 -0.67
N TYR A 106 0.49 -3.61 -0.02
CA TYR A 106 0.15 -2.19 -0.08
C TYR A 106 -0.03 -1.62 1.33
N HIS A 107 0.46 -0.40 1.52
CA HIS A 107 0.46 0.32 2.79
C HIS A 107 0.21 1.81 2.57
N THR A 108 -0.37 2.48 3.56
CA THR A 108 -0.48 3.94 3.59
C THR A 108 0.81 4.60 4.09
N GLY A 109 1.07 5.81 3.57
CA GLY A 109 2.15 6.71 3.98
C GLY A 109 3.13 7.08 2.85
N GLN A 110 3.79 8.23 2.99
CA GLN A 110 4.85 8.68 2.08
C GLN A 110 6.24 8.32 2.63
N PRO A 111 7.28 8.13 1.79
CA PRO A 111 8.67 8.03 2.25
C PRO A 111 9.03 9.23 3.13
N ARG A 112 9.47 9.00 4.38
CA ARG A 112 10.01 10.06 5.24
C ARG A 112 11.51 10.14 4.96
N GLY A 113 11.93 11.10 4.14
CA GLY A 113 13.34 11.38 3.83
C GLY A 113 13.90 10.63 2.61
N ASN A 114 15.17 10.93 2.30
CA ASN A 114 15.93 10.36 1.18
C ASN A 114 16.66 9.06 1.56
N ALA A 115 16.55 8.64 2.83
CA ALA A 115 17.29 7.50 3.32
C ALA A 115 16.58 6.20 2.90
N PRO A 116 17.32 5.19 2.43
CA PRO A 116 16.87 3.81 2.46
C PRO A 116 16.86 3.32 3.91
N GLU A 117 16.16 4.04 4.79
CA GLU A 117 15.94 3.58 6.15
C GLU A 117 15.08 2.34 6.08
N ASP A 118 15.53 1.32 6.83
CA ASP A 118 15.04 -0.05 6.88
C ASP A 118 13.52 -0.11 6.65
N VAL A 119 13.20 -0.29 5.37
CA VAL A 119 11.87 -0.25 4.81
C VAL A 119 10.99 -1.29 5.52
N PHE A 120 11.59 -2.39 5.98
CA PHE A 120 10.98 -3.45 6.77
C PHE A 120 10.64 -3.04 8.21
N SER A 121 11.44 -2.15 8.84
CA SER A 121 11.16 -1.66 10.20
C SER A 121 9.89 -0.78 10.23
N TYR A 122 9.67 0.01 9.17
CA TYR A 122 8.47 0.84 9.03
C TYR A 122 7.21 0.00 8.74
N PHE A 123 7.35 -1.08 7.97
CA PHE A 123 6.22 -1.94 7.58
C PHE A 123 5.61 -2.77 8.70
N ARG A 124 6.39 -3.10 9.74
CA ARG A 124 5.96 -4.05 10.77
C ARG A 124 4.77 -3.57 11.61
N ASN A 125 4.59 -2.25 11.74
CA ASN A 125 3.65 -1.67 12.70
C ASN A 125 2.49 -0.89 12.05
N ARG A 126 2.31 -0.95 10.72
CA ARG A 126 1.21 -0.27 10.02
C ARG A 126 0.22 -1.25 9.40
N PRO A 127 -1.07 -0.88 9.31
CA PRO A 127 -2.05 -1.64 8.54
C PRO A 127 -1.55 -1.85 7.12
N TRP A 128 -1.87 -3.02 6.58
CA TRP A 128 -1.47 -3.41 5.25
C TRP A 128 -2.51 -4.30 4.61
N LEU A 129 -2.53 -4.30 3.29
CA LEU A 129 -3.36 -5.19 2.50
C LEU A 129 -2.55 -5.86 1.40
N SER A 130 -3.00 -7.04 1.00
CA SER A 130 -2.48 -7.77 -0.15
C SER A 130 -3.47 -7.64 -1.29
N LEU A 131 -3.00 -7.15 -2.44
CA LEU A 131 -3.74 -7.23 -3.70
C LEU A 131 -3.33 -8.50 -4.43
N GLN A 132 -4.29 -9.35 -4.75
CA GLN A 132 -4.10 -10.64 -5.39
C GLN A 132 -4.96 -10.75 -6.65
N LEU A 133 -4.55 -11.62 -7.57
CA LEU A 133 -5.40 -11.98 -8.70
C LEU A 133 -6.65 -12.70 -8.19
N LYS A 134 -7.78 -12.35 -8.78
CA LYS A 134 -9.01 -13.12 -8.66
C LYS A 134 -8.87 -14.37 -9.52
N ASP A 135 -9.12 -15.51 -8.90
CA ASP A 135 -9.15 -16.82 -9.56
C ASP A 135 -10.28 -16.91 -10.60
#